data_AF-A0A6N7LVY5-F1
#
_entry.id   AF-A0A6N7LVY5-F1
#
_cell.length_a   1.000
_cell.length_b   1.000
_cell.length_c   1.000
_cell.angle_alpha   90.00
_cell.angle_beta   90.00
_cell.angle_gamma   90.00
#
_symmetry.space_group_name_H-M   'P 1'
#
loop_
_entity.id
_entity.type
_entity.pdbx_description
1 polymer ?
#
loop_
_entity_poly.entity_id
_entity_poly.type
_entity_poly.pdbx_seq_one_letter_code
_entity_poly.pdbx_strand_id
1 'polypeptide(L)'
;MKKSILLLGLIPAIVSADQVYNDDLIVAGNTCVGIDCSLDQPFPHSPLELKENNLRLRLLDTDSPVEVINTIGPDYTRAPAELGHSWSLVANDSANGGPGYFAFEQYSDPAPRLSDGTAIDYNCTNTVTGVPISGEANKDDMTVTIVGTIPEGLNWEDQWCAFHNEAIVRNGVRFTVGSTATNGGVSIGFGSEYAEGTVSVGNDSKLRRLANLAEALDDVDVLTVAQMDVYAEQKAALAKLNAKLDQIETVVRAMENPRSGGSLPAGLLATVAMLLMWRRRV
;
A
#
# COMPACT_ATOMS: atom_id res chain seq x y z
N MET A 1 -18.39 -76.97 -26.04
CA MET A 1 -18.58 -76.33 -24.72
C MET A 1 -17.83 -75.01 -24.71
N LYS A 2 -18.49 -73.95 -24.19
CA LYS A 2 -17.97 -72.63 -23.78
C LYS A 2 -17.33 -71.73 -24.85
N LYS A 3 -18.17 -70.88 -25.47
CA LYS A 3 -17.75 -69.58 -26.01
C LYS A 3 -17.64 -68.60 -24.84
N SER A 4 -16.43 -68.27 -24.40
CA SER A 4 -16.19 -67.17 -23.47
C SER A 4 -16.20 -65.86 -24.26
N ILE A 5 -17.27 -65.08 -24.12
CA ILE A 5 -17.33 -63.69 -24.54
C ILE A 5 -16.59 -62.89 -23.44
N LEU A 6 -15.41 -62.34 -23.78
CA LEU A 6 -14.75 -61.35 -22.92
C LEU A 6 -15.62 -60.08 -22.94
N LEU A 7 -16.21 -59.77 -21.78
CA LEU A 7 -16.85 -58.49 -21.52
C LEU A 7 -15.72 -57.47 -21.29
N LEU A 8 -15.39 -56.70 -22.34
CA LEU A 8 -14.45 -55.58 -22.26
C LEU A 8 -15.11 -54.49 -21.39
N GLY A 9 -14.65 -54.36 -20.15
CA GLY A 9 -15.14 -53.37 -19.20
C GLY A 9 -14.92 -51.96 -19.74
N LEU A 10 -16.02 -51.29 -20.07
CA LEU A 10 -16.04 -49.88 -20.43
C LEU A 10 -15.78 -49.08 -19.14
N ILE A 11 -14.53 -48.69 -18.89
CA ILE A 11 -14.19 -47.76 -17.82
C ILE A 11 -14.69 -46.38 -18.29
N PRO A 12 -15.62 -45.73 -17.57
CA PRO A 12 -16.02 -44.37 -17.92
C PRO A 12 -14.83 -43.43 -17.72
N ALA A 13 -14.32 -42.89 -18.83
CA ALA A 13 -13.43 -41.74 -18.79
C ALA A 13 -14.25 -40.53 -18.30
N ILE A 14 -13.82 -39.93 -17.19
CA ILE A 14 -14.42 -38.68 -16.71
C ILE A 14 -13.92 -37.58 -17.66
N VAL A 15 -14.76 -37.19 -18.60
CA VAL A 15 -14.53 -35.99 -19.42
C VAL A 15 -15.03 -34.81 -18.60
N SER A 16 -14.13 -33.92 -18.22
CA SER A 16 -14.48 -32.60 -17.69
C SER A 16 -14.45 -31.61 -18.85
N ALA A 17 -15.61 -31.11 -19.22
CA ALA A 17 -15.74 -30.01 -20.17
C ALA A 17 -16.30 -28.80 -19.42
N ASP A 18 -15.88 -27.60 -19.83
CA ASP A 18 -16.39 -26.37 -19.25
C ASP A 18 -17.91 -26.28 -19.47
N GLN A 19 -18.63 -25.97 -18.40
CA GLN A 19 -20.07 -25.76 -18.50
C GLN A 19 -20.34 -24.31 -18.90
N VAL A 20 -20.91 -24.14 -20.08
CA VAL A 20 -21.33 -22.83 -20.59
C VAL A 20 -22.86 -22.74 -20.53
N TYR A 21 -23.36 -21.74 -19.82
CA TYR A 21 -24.77 -21.36 -19.85
C TYR A 21 -24.93 -20.24 -20.88
N ASN A 22 -25.61 -20.51 -21.99
CA ASN A 22 -25.72 -19.58 -23.12
C ASN A 22 -26.74 -18.44 -22.90
N ASP A 23 -27.37 -18.39 -21.73
CA ASP A 23 -28.42 -17.44 -21.37
C ASP A 23 -28.32 -17.14 -19.86
N ASP A 24 -29.37 -16.59 -19.26
CA ASP A 24 -29.43 -16.30 -17.83
C ASP A 24 -29.28 -17.56 -16.95
N LEU A 25 -28.41 -17.47 -15.94
CA LEU A 25 -28.36 -18.42 -14.84
C LEU A 25 -29.13 -17.88 -13.64
N ILE A 26 -30.32 -18.44 -13.40
CA ILE A 26 -31.12 -18.13 -12.20
C ILE A 26 -30.93 -19.27 -11.20
N VAL A 27 -30.31 -18.97 -10.06
CA VAL A 27 -30.20 -19.89 -8.94
C VAL A 27 -31.28 -19.58 -7.92
N ALA A 28 -32.22 -20.53 -7.72
CA ALA A 28 -33.22 -20.43 -6.67
C ALA A 28 -32.67 -21.01 -5.35
N GLY A 29 -32.52 -20.16 -4.33
CA GLY A 29 -31.92 -20.52 -3.05
C GLY A 29 -30.52 -19.92 -2.90
N ASN A 30 -29.60 -20.67 -2.29
CA ASN A 30 -28.25 -20.20 -2.01
C ASN A 30 -27.21 -21.02 -2.80
N THR A 31 -26.10 -20.39 -3.19
CA THR A 31 -25.00 -21.05 -3.89
C THR A 31 -23.67 -20.81 -3.19
N CYS A 32 -22.79 -21.81 -3.24
CA CYS A 32 -21.38 -21.66 -2.86
C CYS A 32 -20.49 -21.95 -4.06
N VAL A 33 -19.52 -21.06 -4.27
CA VAL A 33 -18.52 -21.18 -5.32
C VAL A 33 -17.14 -21.22 -4.67
N GLY A 34 -16.30 -22.16 -5.09
CA GLY A 34 -14.98 -22.39 -4.56
C GLY A 34 -14.76 -23.83 -4.11
N ILE A 35 -13.50 -24.22 -3.97
CA ILE A 35 -13.12 -25.61 -3.67
C ILE A 35 -13.38 -26.00 -2.21
N ASP A 36 -13.56 -25.03 -1.31
CA ASP A 36 -13.81 -25.27 0.12
C ASP A 36 -15.31 -25.31 0.47
N CYS A 37 -16.17 -25.24 -0.55
CA CYS A 37 -17.60 -25.50 -0.39
C CYS A 37 -17.84 -26.96 0.01
N SER A 38 -18.60 -27.17 1.08
CA SER A 38 -18.94 -28.52 1.56
C SER A 38 -20.38 -28.90 1.24
N LEU A 39 -20.64 -30.20 1.06
CA LEU A 39 -21.99 -30.73 0.89
C LEU A 39 -22.86 -30.41 2.11
N ASP A 40 -24.12 -30.06 1.87
CA ASP A 40 -25.14 -29.76 2.90
C ASP A 40 -24.76 -28.64 3.89
N GLN A 41 -23.89 -27.70 3.49
CA GLN A 41 -23.54 -26.58 4.36
C GLN A 41 -24.73 -25.62 4.56
N PRO A 42 -24.92 -25.09 5.78
CA PRO A 42 -25.98 -24.12 6.05
C PRO A 42 -25.62 -22.75 5.48
N PHE A 43 -26.63 -22.03 4.99
CA PHE A 43 -26.51 -20.65 4.49
C PHE A 43 -27.41 -19.71 5.32
N PRO A 44 -26.98 -19.33 6.53
CA PRO A 44 -27.86 -18.64 7.47
C PRO A 44 -28.17 -17.19 7.07
N HIS A 45 -27.29 -16.52 6.31
CA HIS A 45 -27.43 -15.10 5.97
C HIS A 45 -27.03 -14.74 4.53
N SER A 46 -26.34 -15.63 3.81
CA SER A 46 -25.71 -15.31 2.52
C SER A 46 -26.33 -16.14 1.38
N PRO A 47 -26.94 -15.51 0.36
CA PRO A 47 -27.43 -16.22 -0.81
C PRO A 47 -26.31 -16.65 -1.78
N LEU A 48 -25.15 -16.02 -1.69
CA LEU A 48 -23.93 -16.40 -2.41
C LEU A 48 -22.77 -16.40 -1.42
N GLU A 49 -22.05 -17.52 -1.36
CA GLU A 49 -20.82 -17.65 -0.59
C GLU A 49 -19.66 -17.99 -1.54
N LEU A 50 -18.60 -17.19 -1.52
CA LEU A 50 -17.34 -17.56 -2.15
C LEU A 50 -16.45 -18.16 -1.06
N LYS A 51 -15.94 -19.37 -1.27
CA LYS A 51 -15.23 -20.12 -0.21
C LYS A 51 -14.02 -20.87 -0.76
N GLU A 52 -12.87 -20.26 -0.54
CA GLU A 52 -11.55 -20.69 -1.00
C GLU A 52 -10.46 -19.83 -0.33
N ASN A 53 -9.19 -20.23 -0.41
CA ASN A 53 -8.06 -19.52 0.18
C ASN A 53 -7.72 -18.17 -0.50
N ASN A 54 -8.30 -17.89 -1.67
CA ASN A 54 -7.99 -16.73 -2.50
C ASN A 54 -9.28 -16.09 -3.08
N LEU A 55 -10.11 -15.54 -2.19
CA LEU A 55 -11.40 -14.94 -2.56
C LEU A 55 -11.25 -13.71 -3.45
N ARG A 56 -11.52 -13.86 -4.74
CA ARG A 56 -11.45 -12.79 -5.74
C ARG A 56 -12.64 -12.84 -6.68
N LEU A 57 -13.29 -11.69 -6.88
CA LEU A 57 -14.28 -11.50 -7.94
C LEU A 57 -13.70 -10.52 -8.97
N ARG A 58 -13.39 -11.01 -10.17
CA ARG A 58 -12.85 -10.19 -11.25
C ARG A 58 -13.97 -9.63 -12.12
N LEU A 59 -13.95 -8.32 -12.32
CA LEU A 59 -14.74 -7.59 -13.31
C LEU A 59 -13.81 -7.28 -14.48
N LEU A 60 -14.04 -7.92 -15.62
CA LEU A 60 -13.22 -7.78 -16.82
C LEU A 60 -14.09 -7.23 -17.95
N ASP A 61 -13.66 -6.14 -18.56
CA ASP A 61 -14.25 -5.57 -19.77
C ASP A 61 -13.15 -5.45 -20.83
N THR A 62 -13.11 -6.41 -21.76
CA THR A 62 -12.06 -6.50 -22.79
C THR A 62 -12.10 -5.36 -23.80
N ASP A 63 -13.17 -4.56 -23.84
CA ASP A 63 -13.34 -3.46 -24.77
C ASP A 63 -13.04 -2.09 -24.12
N SER A 64 -12.81 -2.06 -22.80
CA SER A 64 -12.48 -0.84 -22.09
C SER A 64 -11.06 -0.33 -22.41
N PRO A 65 -10.83 0.99 -22.46
CA PRO A 65 -9.50 1.55 -22.68
C PRO A 65 -8.48 1.08 -21.65
N VAL A 66 -7.24 0.82 -22.10
CA VAL A 66 -6.13 0.35 -21.25
C VAL A 66 -5.02 1.39 -21.14
N GLU A 67 -4.42 1.48 -19.96
CA GLU A 67 -3.14 2.14 -19.70
C GLU A 67 -2.04 1.09 -19.76
N VAL A 68 -1.03 1.31 -20.62
CA VAL A 68 0.16 0.47 -20.68
C VAL A 68 1.20 0.99 -19.70
N ILE A 69 1.61 0.14 -18.76
CA ILE A 69 2.58 0.46 -17.72
C ILE A 69 3.83 -0.36 -17.95
N ASN A 70 4.94 0.35 -18.09
CA ASN A 70 6.27 -0.23 -18.11
C ASN A 70 6.88 -0.07 -16.72
N THR A 71 7.33 -1.17 -16.12
CA THR A 71 8.07 -1.15 -14.86
C THR A 71 9.51 -1.52 -15.14
N ILE A 72 10.44 -0.71 -14.63
CA ILE A 72 11.88 -0.91 -14.78
C ILE A 72 12.45 -1.05 -13.37
N GLY A 73 13.06 -2.20 -13.10
CA GLY A 73 13.85 -2.46 -11.90
C GLY A 73 15.32 -2.10 -12.12
N PRO A 74 16.19 -2.39 -11.13
CA PRO A 74 17.61 -2.06 -11.21
C PRO A 74 18.37 -2.86 -12.29
N ASP A 75 17.94 -4.09 -12.57
CA ASP A 75 18.58 -5.04 -13.49
C ASP A 75 17.56 -5.81 -14.37
N TYR A 76 16.31 -5.34 -14.40
CA TYR A 76 15.25 -5.95 -15.18
C TYR A 76 14.29 -4.91 -15.74
N THR A 77 13.70 -5.23 -16.89
CA THR A 77 12.48 -4.60 -17.40
C THR A 77 11.33 -5.57 -17.26
N ARG A 78 10.14 -5.11 -16.93
CA ARG A 78 8.94 -5.97 -16.99
C ARG A 78 8.27 -5.78 -18.33
N ALA A 79 7.78 -6.87 -18.92
CA ALA A 79 6.93 -6.76 -20.11
C ALA A 79 5.74 -5.83 -19.83
N PRO A 80 5.27 -5.05 -20.83
CA PRO A 80 4.22 -4.06 -20.62
C PRO A 80 2.98 -4.70 -20.00
N ALA A 81 2.49 -4.15 -18.88
CA ALA A 81 1.22 -4.55 -18.29
C ALA A 81 0.13 -3.57 -18.69
N GLU A 82 -1.05 -4.11 -18.95
CA GLU A 82 -2.25 -3.32 -19.22
C GLU A 82 -3.10 -3.21 -17.95
N LEU A 83 -3.50 -1.99 -17.60
CA LEU A 83 -4.47 -1.71 -16.52
C LEU A 83 -5.68 -0.94 -17.06
N GLY A 84 -6.80 -1.00 -16.35
CA GLY A 84 -8.02 -0.24 -16.66
C GLY A 84 -9.19 -1.10 -17.11
N HIS A 85 -8.91 -2.19 -17.82
CA HIS A 85 -9.91 -3.15 -18.30
C HIS A 85 -10.28 -4.23 -17.27
N SER A 86 -9.54 -4.33 -16.15
CA SER A 86 -9.82 -5.29 -15.09
C SER A 86 -9.80 -4.67 -13.69
N TRP A 87 -10.88 -4.92 -12.94
CA TRP A 87 -11.01 -4.62 -11.53
C TRP A 87 -11.29 -5.91 -10.76
N SER A 88 -10.85 -5.97 -9.51
CA SER A 88 -11.12 -7.10 -8.62
C SER A 88 -11.66 -6.62 -7.28
N LEU A 89 -12.67 -7.33 -6.79
CA LEU A 89 -13.05 -7.32 -5.38
C LEU A 89 -12.26 -8.41 -4.67
N VAL A 90 -11.61 -8.00 -3.60
CA VAL A 90 -10.49 -8.72 -3.01
C VAL A 90 -10.79 -8.87 -1.53
N ALA A 91 -11.05 -10.08 -1.05
CA ALA A 91 -11.22 -10.37 0.37
C ALA A 91 -10.07 -11.25 0.88
N ASN A 92 -9.38 -10.79 1.92
CA ASN A 92 -8.20 -11.39 2.55
C ASN A 92 -6.97 -11.48 1.64
N ASP A 93 -5.80 -11.69 2.24
CA ASP A 93 -4.57 -12.01 1.53
C ASP A 93 -4.64 -13.41 0.91
N SER A 94 -3.92 -13.61 -0.21
CA SER A 94 -3.75 -14.92 -0.85
C SER A 94 -2.84 -15.87 -0.06
N ALA A 95 -1.98 -15.35 0.81
CA ALA A 95 -1.14 -16.16 1.68
C ALA A 95 -1.95 -16.72 2.86
N ASN A 96 -1.77 -18.01 3.13
CA ASN A 96 -2.36 -18.64 4.31
C ASN A 96 -1.86 -17.96 5.59
N GLY A 97 -2.80 -17.45 6.41
CA GLY A 97 -2.49 -16.69 7.62
C GLY A 97 -2.06 -15.24 7.35
N GLY A 98 -2.16 -14.76 6.11
CA GLY A 98 -1.92 -13.37 5.76
C GLY A 98 -2.99 -12.41 6.30
N PRO A 99 -2.81 -11.09 6.08
CA PRO A 99 -3.73 -10.08 6.60
C PRO A 99 -5.18 -10.25 6.11
N GLY A 100 -6.13 -10.00 7.02
CA GLY A 100 -7.53 -9.83 6.65
C GLY A 100 -7.78 -8.42 6.11
N TYR A 101 -8.38 -8.30 4.92
CA TYR A 101 -8.74 -7.01 4.35
C TYR A 101 -9.82 -7.17 3.28
N PHE A 102 -10.48 -6.08 2.91
CA PHE A 102 -11.34 -6.02 1.74
C PHE A 102 -10.92 -4.88 0.83
N ALA A 103 -10.78 -5.11 -0.47
CA ALA A 103 -10.27 -4.09 -1.39
C ALA A 103 -10.93 -4.11 -2.76
N PHE A 104 -10.89 -2.94 -3.39
CA PHE A 104 -11.16 -2.68 -4.79
C PHE A 104 -9.83 -2.38 -5.46
N GLU A 105 -9.37 -3.29 -6.30
CA GLU A 105 -8.03 -3.24 -6.87
C GLU A 105 -8.10 -3.36 -8.39
N GLN A 106 -7.26 -2.64 -9.11
CA GLN A 106 -6.98 -2.96 -10.50
C GLN A 106 -5.89 -4.02 -10.54
N TYR A 107 -6.08 -5.00 -11.42
CA TYR A 107 -5.13 -6.06 -11.66
C TYR A 107 -4.73 -6.05 -13.12
N SER A 108 -3.43 -6.14 -13.40
CA SER A 108 -2.96 -6.53 -14.73
C SER A 108 -2.92 -8.04 -14.82
N ASP A 109 -2.87 -8.57 -16.04
CA ASP A 109 -2.40 -9.93 -16.22
C ASP A 109 -0.94 -10.06 -15.72
N PRO A 110 -0.57 -11.19 -15.11
CA PRO A 110 0.81 -11.46 -14.71
C PRO A 110 1.72 -11.44 -15.94
N ALA A 111 2.86 -10.77 -15.83
CA ALA A 111 3.85 -10.74 -16.91
C ALA A 111 5.25 -11.02 -16.34
N PRO A 112 6.13 -11.65 -17.12
CA PRO A 112 7.49 -11.97 -16.69
C PRO A 112 8.33 -10.70 -16.53
N ARG A 113 9.27 -10.77 -15.61
CA ARG A 113 10.43 -9.87 -15.60
C ARG A 113 11.45 -10.37 -16.63
N LEU A 114 11.99 -9.46 -17.42
CA LEU A 114 12.99 -9.70 -18.45
C LEU A 114 14.29 -8.99 -18.06
N SER A 115 15.44 -9.63 -18.24
CA SER A 115 16.74 -9.00 -18.03
C SER A 115 16.88 -7.78 -18.94
N ASP A 116 17.49 -6.71 -18.41
CA ASP A 116 17.93 -5.56 -19.20
C ASP A 116 19.34 -5.72 -19.79
N GLY A 117 19.91 -6.93 -19.67
CA GLY A 117 21.28 -7.26 -20.06
C GLY A 117 22.29 -7.14 -18.92
N THR A 118 21.89 -6.62 -17.74
CA THR A 118 22.76 -6.50 -16.55
C THR A 118 22.42 -7.47 -15.43
N ALA A 119 21.27 -8.16 -15.51
CA ALA A 119 20.85 -9.16 -14.53
C ALA A 119 21.91 -10.24 -14.33
N ILE A 120 22.13 -10.63 -13.08
CA ILE A 120 23.07 -11.70 -12.74
C ILE A 120 22.47 -13.05 -13.14
N ASP A 121 23.27 -13.89 -13.79
CA ASP A 121 22.93 -15.27 -14.15
C ASP A 121 23.44 -16.21 -13.06
N TYR A 122 22.53 -16.95 -12.43
CA TYR A 122 22.82 -17.84 -11.31
C TYR A 122 22.73 -19.30 -11.78
N ASN A 123 23.68 -20.11 -11.31
CA ASN A 123 23.59 -21.55 -11.39
C ASN A 123 23.27 -22.11 -10.00
N CYS A 124 22.06 -22.65 -9.88
CA CYS A 124 21.50 -23.20 -8.66
C CYS A 124 21.46 -24.73 -8.71
N THR A 125 22.18 -25.38 -7.80
CA THR A 125 22.23 -26.85 -7.72
C THR A 125 21.98 -27.32 -6.30
N ASN A 126 21.36 -28.49 -6.15
CA ASN A 126 21.13 -29.08 -4.84
C ASN A 126 22.47 -29.45 -4.18
N THR A 127 22.63 -29.07 -2.92
CA THR A 127 23.84 -29.27 -2.12
C THR A 127 24.25 -30.74 -1.97
N VAL A 128 23.30 -31.66 -2.05
CA VAL A 128 23.52 -33.10 -1.86
C VAL A 128 23.64 -33.82 -3.21
N THR A 129 22.73 -33.53 -4.14
CA THR A 129 22.62 -34.30 -5.40
C THR A 129 23.33 -33.65 -6.58
N GLY A 130 23.67 -32.36 -6.50
CA GLY A 130 24.25 -31.58 -7.60
C GLY A 130 23.29 -31.35 -8.78
N VAL A 131 22.01 -31.74 -8.64
CA VAL A 131 20.99 -31.56 -9.67
C VAL A 131 20.48 -30.12 -9.66
N PRO A 132 20.18 -29.50 -10.82
CA PRO A 132 19.57 -28.18 -10.86
C PRO A 132 18.27 -28.11 -10.06
N ILE A 133 18.15 -27.08 -9.23
CA ILE A 133 16.96 -26.77 -8.44
C ILE A 133 16.70 -25.26 -8.48
N SER A 134 15.46 -24.84 -8.23
CA SER A 134 15.08 -23.42 -8.22
C SER A 134 14.02 -23.13 -7.16
N GLY A 135 13.85 -21.85 -6.83
CA GLY A 135 12.81 -21.35 -5.94
C GLY A 135 13.28 -21.16 -4.50
N GLU A 136 12.80 -20.09 -3.85
CA GLU A 136 13.16 -19.75 -2.47
C GLU A 136 12.88 -20.88 -1.47
N ALA A 137 11.84 -21.69 -1.71
CA ALA A 137 11.50 -22.83 -0.86
C ALA A 137 12.65 -23.84 -0.71
N ASN A 138 13.58 -23.89 -1.66
CA ASN A 138 14.74 -24.79 -1.65
C ASN A 138 16.04 -24.11 -1.18
N LYS A 139 15.99 -22.89 -0.67
CA LYS A 139 17.19 -22.07 -0.37
C LYS A 139 18.19 -22.75 0.56
N ASP A 140 17.71 -23.54 1.51
CA ASP A 140 18.56 -24.20 2.51
C ASP A 140 19.31 -25.40 1.93
N ASP A 141 18.80 -26.00 0.86
CA ASP A 141 19.38 -27.18 0.20
C ASP A 141 20.14 -26.81 -1.08
N MET A 142 20.43 -25.53 -1.31
CA MET A 142 20.92 -25.02 -2.59
C MET A 142 22.33 -24.41 -2.52
N THR A 143 23.16 -24.80 -3.47
CA THR A 143 24.42 -24.12 -3.80
C THR A 143 24.17 -23.18 -4.97
N VAL A 144 24.38 -21.88 -4.73
CA VAL A 144 24.22 -20.83 -5.73
C VAL A 144 25.60 -20.34 -6.16
N THR A 145 25.83 -20.31 -7.47
CA THR A 145 27.06 -19.77 -8.07
C THR A 145 26.73 -18.77 -9.16
N ILE A 146 27.50 -17.68 -9.27
CA ILE A 146 27.32 -16.71 -10.35
C ILE A 146 28.06 -17.21 -11.59
N VAL A 147 27.34 -17.33 -12.70
CA VAL A 147 27.90 -17.83 -13.98
C VAL A 147 28.00 -16.74 -15.05
N GLY A 148 27.39 -15.58 -14.83
CA GLY A 148 27.54 -14.44 -15.73
C GLY A 148 26.42 -13.42 -15.57
N THR A 149 25.99 -12.89 -16.70
CA THR A 149 24.84 -11.98 -16.82
C THR A 149 23.86 -12.53 -17.83
N ILE A 150 22.56 -12.41 -17.54
CA ILE A 150 21.48 -12.83 -18.41
C ILE A 150 21.37 -11.83 -19.57
N PRO A 151 21.42 -12.27 -20.84
CA PRO A 151 21.18 -11.41 -21.99
C PRO A 151 19.86 -10.63 -21.93
N GLU A 152 19.86 -9.42 -22.49
CA GLU A 152 18.67 -8.57 -22.57
C GLU A 152 17.49 -9.29 -23.24
N GLY A 153 16.30 -9.13 -22.65
CA GLY A 153 15.05 -9.69 -23.17
C GLY A 153 14.78 -11.16 -22.83
N LEU A 154 15.74 -11.86 -22.20
CA LEU A 154 15.49 -13.17 -21.61
C LEU A 154 14.84 -13.04 -20.23
N ASN A 155 14.22 -14.11 -19.73
CA ASN A 155 13.60 -14.10 -18.41
C ASN A 155 14.62 -13.75 -17.34
N TRP A 156 14.28 -12.78 -16.50
CA TRP A 156 15.01 -12.49 -15.28
C TRP A 156 14.71 -13.58 -14.25
N GLU A 157 15.74 -14.03 -13.56
CA GLU A 157 15.65 -14.91 -12.41
C GLU A 157 16.22 -14.22 -11.18
N ASP A 158 15.69 -14.58 -10.02
CA ASP A 158 16.24 -14.14 -8.75
C ASP A 158 17.49 -14.95 -8.35
N GLN A 159 18.09 -14.62 -7.20
CA GLN A 159 19.25 -15.35 -6.67
C GLN A 159 18.97 -16.82 -6.30
N TRP A 160 17.73 -17.28 -6.44
CA TRP A 160 17.30 -18.66 -6.24
C TRP A 160 16.91 -19.33 -7.56
N CYS A 161 17.34 -18.77 -8.69
CA CYS A 161 17.05 -19.22 -10.05
C CYS A 161 15.55 -19.37 -10.32
N ALA A 162 14.72 -18.56 -9.66
CA ALA A 162 13.28 -18.58 -9.81
C ALA A 162 12.82 -17.48 -10.76
N PHE A 163 11.95 -17.84 -11.71
CA PHE A 163 11.29 -16.87 -12.56
C PHE A 163 10.08 -16.26 -11.85
N HIS A 164 9.89 -14.96 -12.05
CA HIS A 164 8.79 -14.21 -11.45
C HIS A 164 7.81 -13.71 -12.50
N ASN A 165 6.56 -14.14 -12.37
CA ASN A 165 5.42 -13.64 -13.12
C ASN A 165 4.49 -12.93 -12.14
N GLU A 166 4.50 -11.61 -12.16
CA GLU A 166 3.78 -10.81 -11.18
C GLU A 166 2.73 -9.96 -11.87
N ALA A 167 1.54 -9.86 -11.28
CA ALA A 167 0.54 -8.88 -11.70
C ALA A 167 0.87 -7.51 -11.10
N ILE A 168 0.60 -6.44 -11.84
CA ILE A 168 0.58 -5.10 -11.27
C ILE A 168 -0.77 -4.94 -10.56
N VAL A 169 -0.70 -4.66 -9.26
CA VAL A 169 -1.88 -4.36 -8.45
C VAL A 169 -1.87 -2.88 -8.10
N ARG A 170 -2.97 -2.20 -8.40
CA ARG A 170 -3.20 -0.82 -7.94
C ARG A 170 -4.42 -0.79 -7.03
N ASN A 171 -4.19 -0.51 -5.75
CA ASN A 171 -5.26 -0.44 -4.75
C ASN A 171 -6.07 0.84 -4.91
N GLY A 172 -7.32 0.72 -5.35
CA GLY A 172 -8.23 1.84 -5.46
C GLY A 172 -8.76 2.24 -4.08
N VAL A 173 -9.37 1.29 -3.38
CA VAL A 173 -9.83 1.45 -1.99
C VAL A 173 -9.56 0.16 -1.25
N ARG A 174 -9.02 0.25 -0.03
CA ARG A 174 -8.78 -0.92 0.81
C ARG A 174 -9.22 -0.64 2.24
N PHE A 175 -10.03 -1.55 2.76
CA PHE A 175 -10.48 -1.63 4.14
C PHE A 175 -9.66 -2.72 4.82
N THR A 176 -9.13 -2.41 5.99
CA THR A 176 -8.32 -3.35 6.77
C THR A 176 -9.01 -3.59 8.09
N VAL A 177 -8.93 -4.84 8.56
CA VAL A 177 -9.29 -5.15 9.94
C VAL A 177 -8.07 -4.90 10.83
N GLY A 178 -8.28 -4.16 11.92
CA GLY A 178 -7.25 -3.90 12.90
C GLY A 178 -6.87 -5.12 13.72
N SER A 179 -5.78 -4.98 14.48
CA SER A 179 -5.38 -5.95 15.51
C SER A 179 -6.45 -6.16 16.60
N THR A 180 -7.34 -5.18 16.75
CA THR A 180 -8.50 -5.19 17.65
C THR A 180 -9.77 -4.77 16.89
N ALA A 181 -10.94 -5.06 17.47
CA ALA A 181 -12.24 -4.75 16.88
C ALA A 181 -12.47 -3.25 16.60
N THR A 182 -11.63 -2.36 17.15
CA THR A 182 -11.73 -0.91 17.00
C THR A 182 -10.67 -0.28 16.09
N ASN A 183 -9.71 -1.06 15.60
CA ASN A 183 -8.49 -0.52 14.99
C ASN A 183 -8.36 -0.76 13.48
N GLY A 184 -9.47 -0.80 12.74
CA GLY A 184 -9.40 -0.85 11.28
C GLY A 184 -8.84 0.45 10.68
N GLY A 185 -8.53 0.43 9.38
CA GLY A 185 -8.20 1.63 8.63
C GLY A 185 -8.64 1.52 7.18
N VAL A 186 -8.70 2.67 6.51
CA VAL A 186 -9.09 2.78 5.10
C VAL A 186 -7.99 3.49 4.35
N SER A 187 -7.47 2.88 3.29
CA SER A 187 -6.58 3.55 2.34
C SER A 187 -7.34 3.82 1.03
N ILE A 188 -7.33 5.08 0.60
CA ILE A 188 -8.07 5.55 -0.58
C ILE A 188 -7.10 6.10 -1.61
N GLY A 189 -7.18 5.59 -2.83
CA GLY A 189 -6.41 5.98 -4.00
C GLY A 189 -5.15 5.14 -4.24
N PHE A 190 -4.78 5.03 -5.51
CA PHE A 190 -3.64 4.21 -5.95
C PHE A 190 -2.32 4.56 -5.27
N GLY A 191 -1.71 3.58 -4.60
CA GLY A 191 -0.45 3.74 -3.86
C GLY A 191 -0.60 4.41 -2.50
N SER A 192 -1.81 4.63 -2.00
CA SER A 192 -2.01 5.01 -0.60
C SER A 192 -1.62 3.87 0.33
N GLU A 193 -0.88 4.20 1.37
CA GLU A 193 -0.41 3.25 2.36
C GLU A 193 -1.39 3.16 3.53
N TYR A 194 -1.60 1.94 4.04
CA TYR A 194 -2.45 1.71 5.20
C TYR A 194 -1.76 2.18 6.48
N ALA A 195 -2.54 2.81 7.38
CA ALA A 195 -2.16 3.01 8.76
C ALA A 195 -3.34 2.71 9.70
N GLU A 196 -3.05 2.02 10.81
CA GLU A 196 -4.03 1.56 11.79
C GLU A 196 -4.84 2.73 12.38
N GLY A 197 -6.18 2.62 12.42
CA GLY A 197 -7.05 3.66 12.96
C GLY A 197 -7.16 4.92 12.11
N THR A 198 -6.73 4.91 10.85
CA THR A 198 -6.72 6.11 9.98
C THR A 198 -7.48 5.92 8.67
N VAL A 199 -7.87 7.05 8.08
CA VAL A 199 -8.19 7.14 6.65
C VAL A 199 -6.99 7.76 5.94
N SER A 200 -6.20 6.93 5.26
CA SER A 200 -5.05 7.35 4.49
C SER A 200 -5.42 7.65 3.04
N VAL A 201 -4.94 8.79 2.53
CA VAL A 201 -5.14 9.21 1.13
C VAL A 201 -3.81 9.31 0.37
N GLY A 202 -2.73 8.73 0.89
CA GLY A 202 -1.41 8.82 0.28
C GLY A 202 -0.37 7.97 0.99
N ASN A 203 0.90 8.29 0.76
CA ASN A 203 2.05 7.75 1.47
C ASN A 203 3.10 8.85 1.67
N ASP A 204 4.20 8.56 2.35
CA ASP A 204 5.25 9.53 2.69
C ASP A 204 5.87 10.23 1.47
N SER A 205 5.89 9.58 0.32
CA SER A 205 6.43 10.12 -0.94
C SER A 205 5.37 10.77 -1.82
N LYS A 206 4.09 10.49 -1.58
CA LYS A 206 2.96 10.91 -2.41
C LYS A 206 1.74 11.24 -1.54
N LEU A 207 1.73 12.46 -1.03
CA LEU A 207 0.58 13.03 -0.34
C LEU A 207 -0.46 13.55 -1.34
N ARG A 208 -1.73 13.55 -0.95
CA ARG A 208 -2.84 14.11 -1.72
C ARG A 208 -3.51 15.24 -0.96
N ARG A 209 -3.91 16.29 -1.70
CA ARG A 209 -4.73 17.37 -1.14
C ARG A 209 -6.16 16.87 -0.99
N LEU A 210 -6.76 17.15 0.17
CA LEU A 210 -8.21 17.17 0.32
C LEU A 210 -8.69 18.55 -0.15
N ALA A 211 -9.58 18.59 -1.14
CA ALA A 211 -10.00 19.83 -1.79
C ALA A 211 -11.53 19.96 -1.78
N ASN A 212 -12.01 21.21 -1.92
CA ASN A 212 -13.44 21.56 -1.90
C ASN A 212 -14.14 21.17 -0.59
N LEU A 213 -13.44 21.27 0.54
CA LEU A 213 -14.06 21.10 1.84
C LEU A 213 -14.98 22.29 2.13
N ALA A 214 -16.17 21.99 2.65
CA ALA A 214 -17.05 22.99 3.23
C ALA A 214 -16.46 23.52 4.55
N GLU A 215 -16.97 24.66 5.00
CA GLU A 215 -16.58 25.25 6.27
C GLU A 215 -16.94 24.31 7.43
N ALA A 216 -15.97 24.05 8.33
CA ALA A 216 -16.16 23.24 9.53
C ALA A 216 -17.11 23.93 10.52
N LEU A 217 -18.05 23.18 11.10
CA LEU A 217 -19.05 23.67 12.06
C LEU A 217 -18.93 23.00 13.43
N ASP A 218 -18.56 21.72 13.46
CA ASP A 218 -18.46 20.91 14.67
C ASP A 218 -17.00 20.61 15.05
N ASP A 219 -16.78 20.19 16.30
CA ASP A 219 -15.43 19.92 16.85
C ASP A 219 -14.68 18.76 16.15
N VAL A 220 -15.40 17.94 15.38
CA VAL A 220 -14.86 16.77 14.66
C VAL A 220 -14.68 17.00 13.17
N ASP A 221 -14.97 18.21 12.70
CA ASP A 221 -14.82 18.58 11.29
C ASP A 221 -13.36 18.91 10.94
N VAL A 222 -13.01 18.71 9.68
CA VAL A 222 -11.70 19.10 9.15
C VAL A 222 -11.71 20.59 8.81
N LEU A 223 -10.81 21.36 9.43
CA LEU A 223 -10.66 22.79 9.14
C LEU A 223 -10.18 23.05 7.71
N THR A 224 -10.80 24.02 7.06
CA THR A 224 -10.34 24.52 5.76
C THR A 224 -9.19 25.52 5.91
N VAL A 225 -8.42 25.73 4.83
CA VAL A 225 -7.36 26.76 4.81
C VAL A 225 -7.92 28.15 5.10
N ALA A 226 -9.11 28.48 4.57
CA ALA A 226 -9.74 29.78 4.79
C ALA A 226 -10.06 30.02 6.28
N GLN A 227 -10.54 29.00 7.00
CA GLN A 227 -10.79 29.10 8.44
C GLN A 227 -9.49 29.18 9.26
N MET A 228 -8.43 28.52 8.81
CA MET A 228 -7.11 28.67 9.42
C MET A 228 -6.54 30.08 9.24
N ASP A 229 -6.81 30.73 8.10
CA ASP A 229 -6.35 32.09 7.83
C ASP A 229 -7.08 33.14 8.69
N VAL A 230 -8.30 32.85 9.19
CA VAL A 230 -8.96 33.69 10.20
C VAL A 230 -8.12 33.75 11.50
N TYR A 231 -7.37 32.70 11.80
CA TYR A 231 -6.42 32.68 12.91
C TYR A 231 -5.05 33.29 12.58
N ALA A 232 -4.85 33.83 11.37
CA ALA A 232 -3.59 34.49 10.99
C ALA A 232 -3.27 35.68 11.90
N GLU A 233 -4.27 36.42 12.39
CA GLU A 233 -4.07 37.51 13.34
C GLU A 233 -3.56 37.00 14.69
N GLN A 234 -4.05 35.86 15.16
CA GLN A 234 -3.60 35.22 16.40
C GLN A 234 -2.17 34.67 16.24
N LYS A 235 -1.85 34.11 15.07
CA LYS A 235 -0.48 33.71 14.70
C LYS A 235 0.47 34.92 14.68
N ALA A 236 0.03 36.06 14.15
CA ALA A 236 0.80 37.30 14.15
C ALA A 236 0.97 37.87 15.58
N ALA A 237 -0.04 37.75 16.44
CA ALA A 237 0.06 38.10 17.85
C ALA A 237 1.07 37.21 18.60
N LEU A 238 1.07 35.90 18.32
CA LEU A 238 2.03 34.95 18.87
C LEU A 238 3.47 35.29 18.46
N ALA A 239 3.68 35.65 17.19
CA ALA A 239 4.98 36.10 16.69
C ALA A 239 5.48 37.37 17.38
N LYS A 240 4.59 38.33 17.65
CA LYS A 240 4.93 39.56 18.41
C LYS A 240 5.29 39.24 19.86
N LEU A 241 4.61 38.29 20.49
CA LEU A 241 4.91 37.83 21.84
C LEU A 241 6.29 37.17 21.92
N ASN A 242 6.64 36.31 20.95
CA ASN A 242 7.97 35.69 20.87
C ASN A 242 9.07 36.75 20.70
N ALA A 243 8.88 37.71 19.78
CA ALA A 243 9.85 38.79 19.60
C ALA A 243 10.06 39.64 20.87
N LYS A 244 9.00 39.85 21.67
CA LYS A 244 9.12 40.52 22.97
C LYS A 244 9.87 39.66 23.99
N LEU A 245 9.67 38.35 23.96
CA LEU A 245 10.40 37.42 24.83
C LEU A 245 11.89 37.44 24.53
N ASP A 246 12.28 37.44 23.26
CA ASP A 246 13.69 37.54 22.82
C ASP A 246 14.35 38.83 23.30
N GLN A 247 13.61 39.95 23.25
CA GLN A 247 14.08 41.23 23.78
C GLN A 247 14.29 41.18 25.29
N ILE A 248 13.36 40.58 26.03
CA ILE A 248 13.48 40.42 27.48
C ILE A 248 14.69 39.54 27.80
N GLU A 249 14.88 38.42 27.10
CA GLU A 249 16.03 37.54 27.31
C GLU A 249 17.35 38.27 27.06
N THR A 250 17.43 39.09 26.01
CA THR A 250 18.61 39.90 25.71
C THR A 250 18.91 40.90 26.83
N VAL A 251 17.87 41.57 27.36
CA VAL A 251 18.01 42.52 28.47
C VAL A 251 18.42 41.80 29.75
N VAL A 252 17.84 40.65 30.07
CA VAL A 252 18.22 39.84 31.23
C VAL A 252 19.68 39.39 31.12
N ARG A 253 20.12 38.87 29.98
CA ARG A 253 21.54 38.52 29.75
C ARG A 253 22.49 39.70 29.97
N ALA A 254 22.10 40.89 29.50
CA ALA A 254 22.88 42.11 29.74
C ALA A 254 22.91 42.53 31.22
N MET A 255 21.83 42.29 31.96
CA MET A 255 21.77 42.54 33.40
C MET A 255 22.48 41.47 34.24
N GLU A 256 22.50 40.22 33.79
CA GLU A 256 23.19 39.11 34.44
C GLU A 256 24.71 39.18 34.26
N ASN A 257 25.20 39.84 33.19
CA ASN A 257 26.62 40.04 32.96
C ASN A 257 27.00 41.52 32.70
N PRO A 258 26.82 42.42 33.69
CA PRO A 258 26.95 43.87 33.49
C PRO A 258 28.40 44.37 33.31
N ARG A 259 29.38 43.46 33.18
CA ARG A 259 30.81 43.75 33.29
C ARG A 259 31.61 43.48 32.01
N SER A 260 30.99 43.52 30.83
CA SER A 260 31.71 43.56 29.55
C SER A 260 31.43 44.86 28.78
N GLY A 261 32.02 45.96 29.24
CA GLY A 261 32.57 47.08 28.44
C GLY A 261 31.75 47.76 27.32
N GLY A 262 30.48 47.47 27.12
CA GLY A 262 29.64 48.07 26.07
C GLY A 262 28.88 49.28 26.58
N SER A 263 29.12 50.45 26.00
CA SER A 263 28.42 51.69 26.33
C SER A 263 26.91 51.54 26.22
N LEU A 264 26.19 51.83 27.31
CA LEU A 264 24.73 51.91 27.32
C LEU A 264 24.26 52.91 26.25
N PRO A 265 23.19 52.59 25.49
CA PRO A 265 22.64 53.53 24.52
C PRO A 265 22.16 54.79 25.25
N ALA A 266 22.60 55.95 24.77
CA ALA A 266 22.42 57.26 25.43
C ALA A 266 20.95 57.59 25.81
N GLY A 267 19.97 56.99 25.13
CA GLY A 267 18.55 57.12 25.46
C GLY A 267 18.15 56.53 26.82
N LEU A 268 18.86 55.50 27.30
CA LEU A 268 18.57 54.84 28.58
C LEU A 268 19.13 55.63 29.78
N LEU A 269 20.24 56.34 29.58
CA LEU A 269 20.81 57.24 30.59
C LEU A 269 19.89 58.45 30.84
N ALA A 270 19.25 58.97 29.79
CA ALA A 270 18.33 60.09 29.89
C ALA A 270 17.03 59.72 30.65
N THR A 271 16.48 58.54 30.40
CA THR A 271 15.23 58.09 31.05
C THR A 271 15.44 57.66 32.50
N VAL A 272 16.56 57.00 32.81
CA VAL A 272 16.93 56.67 34.20
C VAL A 272 17.27 57.93 34.99
N ALA A 273 17.94 58.92 34.39
CA ALA A 273 18.19 60.22 35.02
C ALA A 273 16.89 61.00 35.29
N MET A 274 15.92 60.98 34.37
CA MET A 274 14.61 61.62 34.60
C MET A 274 13.82 60.93 35.73
N LEU A 275 13.83 59.60 35.79
CA LEU A 275 13.16 58.84 36.86
C LEU A 275 13.82 59.07 38.24
N LEU A 276 15.15 59.22 38.28
CA LEU A 276 15.88 59.53 39.51
C LEU A 276 15.74 60.99 39.95
N MET A 277 15.59 61.94 39.01
CA MET A 277 15.34 63.35 39.32
C MET A 277 13.90 63.59 39.80
N TRP A 278 12.92 62.84 39.29
CA TRP A 278 11.53 62.96 39.75
C TRP A 278 11.35 62.45 41.18
N ARG A 279 12.11 61.42 41.58
CA ARG A 279 12.07 60.86 42.94
C ARG A 279 12.79 61.71 44.01
N ARG A 280 13.46 62.81 43.64
CA ARG A 280 14.11 63.76 44.56
C ARG A 280 13.29 65.03 44.85
N ARG A 281 12.09 65.17 44.26
CA ARG A 281 11.20 66.34 44.42
C ARG A 281 9.87 66.04 45.14
N VAL A 282 9.78 64.90 45.84
CA VAL A 282 8.70 64.60 46.79
C VAL A 282 9.32 64.29 48.14
#